data_AF-A0AAU9KS79-F1
#
_entry.id   AF-A0AAU9KS79-F1
#
_cell.length_a   1.000
_cell.length_b   1.000
_cell.length_c   1.000
_cell.angle_alpha   90.00
_cell.angle_beta   90.00
_cell.angle_gamma   90.00
#
_symmetry.space_group_name_H-M   'P 1'
#
loop_
_entity.id
_entity.type
_entity.pdbx_description
1 polymer ?
#
loop_
_entity_poly.entity_id
_entity_poly.type
_entity_poly.pdbx_seq_one_letter_code
_entity_poly.pdbx_strand_id
1 'polypeptide(L)'
;MVIPVEIELPSGLKKLEIGYNQGQNPFTVAQEFIDKHVLDQAYLREIADYITQRAGEYRPPVLGNSDSVNSVPGGAESHEPTVAVPRYKYFPVSGYNTFETTRISKLMSMLRQFNEKMKDTHDADALVDSQLIALDQIVYTVQDTAFYHSSTITPPEIAALRIALDKWPAKLAFPILDLLRIVLVHPQGPIAVGESGLDTLVTRVLSLGLEESPNDGDDAIPVATRMLSLRVLANMFLHDASRKAVLKHKTEVLKKLPSFEAFHHKLVALSLSTVLLNFARAQVAMPGTLSRDDQIVVISVAADLLNGSYTVQELGDDTMLRSLVAIGTLALTGDFKAKEVANIHISIFTASKVTQVTSLVVKECLAELQLILS
;
A
#
# COMPACT_ATOMS: atom_id res chain seq x y z
N MET A 1 -21.66 -15.91 9.28
CA MET A 1 -20.62 -16.70 9.97
C MET A 1 -20.39 -16.10 11.35
N VAL A 2 -19.92 -16.91 12.30
CA VAL A 2 -19.52 -16.45 13.63
C VAL A 2 -18.01 -16.57 13.73
N ILE A 3 -17.34 -15.47 14.09
CA ILE A 3 -15.88 -15.35 14.16
C ILE A 3 -15.48 -15.21 15.63
N PRO A 4 -14.69 -16.14 16.20
CA PRO A 4 -14.23 -16.03 17.59
C PRO A 4 -13.09 -15.00 17.69
N VAL A 5 -13.19 -14.09 18.65
CA VAL A 5 -12.21 -13.04 18.95
C VAL A 5 -11.72 -13.18 20.38
N GLU A 6 -10.42 -13.15 20.60
CA GLU A 6 -9.80 -13.14 21.92
C GLU A 6 -9.20 -11.75 22.16
N ILE A 7 -9.61 -11.06 23.22
CA ILE A 7 -9.14 -9.71 23.55
C ILE A 7 -8.60 -9.70 24.96
N GLU A 8 -7.38 -9.19 25.11
CA GLU A 8 -6.74 -8.99 26.40
C GLU A 8 -7.19 -7.66 27.01
N LEU A 9 -7.97 -7.73 28.10
CA LEU A 9 -8.41 -6.56 28.86
C LEU A 9 -7.59 -6.45 30.16
N PRO A 10 -7.58 -5.28 30.83
CA PRO A 10 -6.95 -5.12 32.14
C PRO A 10 -7.47 -6.10 33.22
N SER A 11 -8.66 -6.69 33.00
CA SER A 11 -9.28 -7.72 33.85
C SER A 11 -8.94 -9.16 33.45
N GLY A 12 -8.10 -9.37 32.42
CA GLY A 12 -7.74 -10.68 31.86
C GLY A 12 -8.24 -10.90 30.43
N LEU A 13 -7.91 -12.07 29.88
CA LEU A 13 -8.29 -12.50 28.53
C LEU A 13 -9.79 -12.80 28.44
N LYS A 14 -10.50 -12.16 27.51
CA LYS A 14 -11.93 -12.39 27.24
C LYS A 14 -12.14 -12.95 25.84
N LYS A 15 -12.86 -14.07 25.74
CA LYS A 15 -13.27 -14.67 24.46
C LYS A 15 -14.67 -14.19 24.09
N LEU A 16 -14.82 -13.66 22.88
CA LEU A 16 -16.03 -13.05 22.36
C LEU A 16 -16.31 -13.59 20.94
N GLU A 17 -17.51 -13.35 20.44
CA GLU A 17 -17.94 -13.83 19.12
C GLU A 17 -18.53 -12.69 18.28
N ILE A 18 -18.07 -12.57 17.04
CA ILE A 18 -18.56 -11.60 16.05
C ILE A 18 -19.43 -12.30 15.02
N GLY A 19 -20.65 -11.81 14.85
CA GLY A 19 -21.48 -12.20 13.70
C GLY A 19 -21.12 -11.37 12.47
N TYR A 20 -20.86 -12.03 11.34
CA TYR A 20 -20.57 -11.37 10.07
C TYR A 20 -21.27 -12.07 8.91
N ASN A 21 -21.96 -11.32 8.06
CA ASN A 21 -22.57 -11.80 6.81
C ASN A 21 -21.71 -11.42 5.61
N GLN A 22 -21.60 -12.32 4.63
CA GLN A 22 -20.82 -12.07 3.42
C GLN A 22 -21.33 -10.83 2.68
N GLY A 23 -20.41 -9.93 2.32
CA GLY A 23 -20.72 -8.63 1.70
C GLY A 23 -20.97 -7.48 2.68
N GLN A 24 -21.01 -7.72 3.99
CA GLN A 24 -20.99 -6.63 4.98
C GLN A 24 -19.64 -5.94 5.00
N ASN A 25 -19.62 -4.65 5.35
CA ASN A 25 -18.38 -3.93 5.56
C ASN A 25 -17.72 -4.40 6.88
N PRO A 26 -16.49 -4.96 6.86
CA PRO A 26 -15.80 -5.42 8.06
C PRO A 26 -15.59 -4.34 9.11
N PHE A 27 -15.39 -3.08 8.72
CA PHE A 27 -15.25 -1.95 9.65
C PHE A 27 -16.55 -1.60 10.35
N THR A 28 -17.68 -1.68 9.65
CA THR A 28 -19.00 -1.47 10.27
C THR A 28 -19.30 -2.57 11.29
N VAL A 29 -19.01 -3.82 10.95
CA VAL A 29 -19.22 -4.97 11.86
C VAL A 29 -18.25 -4.90 13.07
N ALA A 30 -17.01 -4.47 12.86
CA ALA A 30 -16.04 -4.24 13.93
C ALA A 30 -16.50 -3.12 14.88
N GLN A 31 -17.05 -2.02 14.34
CA GLN A 31 -17.57 -0.91 15.12
C GLN A 31 -18.74 -1.34 16.01
N GLU A 32 -19.73 -2.02 15.43
CA GLU A 32 -20.88 -2.55 16.19
C GLU A 32 -20.43 -3.50 17.30
N PHE A 33 -19.41 -4.31 17.06
CA PHE A 33 -18.85 -5.22 18.05
C PHE A 33 -18.12 -4.49 19.19
N ILE A 34 -17.35 -3.45 18.88
CA ILE A 34 -16.68 -2.61 19.88
C ILE A 34 -17.71 -1.93 20.78
N ASP A 35 -18.75 -1.34 20.17
CA ASP A 35 -19.80 -0.64 20.91
C ASP A 35 -20.59 -1.62 21.79
N LYS A 36 -20.91 -2.81 21.26
CA LYS A 36 -21.63 -3.87 21.99
C LYS A 36 -20.86 -4.41 23.19
N HIS A 37 -19.54 -4.50 23.10
CA HIS A 37 -18.70 -5.07 24.16
C HIS A 37 -17.96 -4.02 24.99
N VAL A 38 -18.20 -2.73 24.72
CA VAL A 38 -17.59 -1.57 25.38
C VAL A 38 -16.06 -1.70 25.36
N LEU A 39 -15.52 -1.99 24.18
CA LEU A 39 -14.09 -2.15 23.95
C LEU A 39 -13.45 -0.80 23.59
N ASP A 40 -12.13 -0.71 23.70
CA ASP A 40 -11.39 0.48 23.25
C ASP A 40 -11.48 0.62 21.72
N GLN A 41 -11.68 1.83 21.22
CA GLN A 41 -11.70 2.14 19.78
C GLN A 41 -10.37 1.83 19.09
N ALA A 42 -9.27 1.73 19.84
CA ALA A 42 -7.98 1.28 19.30
C ALA A 42 -8.05 -0.11 18.62
N TYR A 43 -8.97 -0.98 19.05
CA TYR A 43 -9.15 -2.32 18.47
C TYR A 43 -9.90 -2.32 17.13
N LEU A 44 -10.46 -1.19 16.67
CA LEU A 44 -11.33 -1.14 15.50
C LEU A 44 -10.65 -1.70 14.25
N ARG A 45 -9.42 -1.26 13.97
CA ARG A 45 -8.66 -1.72 12.81
C ARG A 45 -8.29 -3.19 12.93
N GLU A 46 -7.80 -3.61 14.10
CA GLU A 46 -7.42 -5.01 14.34
C GLU A 46 -8.60 -5.96 14.16
N ILE A 47 -9.77 -5.60 14.69
CA ILE A 47 -10.99 -6.40 14.58
C ILE A 47 -11.50 -6.40 13.13
N ALA A 48 -11.46 -5.26 12.42
CA ALA A 48 -11.88 -5.19 11.02
C ALA A 48 -10.96 -6.02 10.09
N ASP A 49 -9.65 -5.95 10.30
CA ASP A 49 -8.65 -6.74 9.57
C ASP A 49 -8.85 -8.23 9.86
N TYR A 50 -9.10 -8.59 11.13
CA TYR A 50 -9.40 -9.96 11.53
C TYR A 50 -10.69 -10.51 10.91
N ILE A 51 -11.76 -9.70 10.85
CA ILE A 51 -13.01 -10.06 10.15
C ILE A 51 -12.72 -10.28 8.67
N THR A 52 -11.97 -9.38 8.03
CA THR A 52 -11.63 -9.46 6.60
C THR A 52 -10.84 -10.74 6.28
N GLN A 53 -9.85 -11.05 7.10
CA GLN A 53 -9.05 -12.27 6.97
C GLN A 53 -9.92 -13.52 7.09
N ARG A 54 -10.74 -13.61 8.14
CA ARG A 54 -11.64 -14.77 8.36
C ARG A 54 -12.72 -14.87 7.30
N ALA A 55 -13.19 -13.75 6.78
CA ALA A 55 -14.18 -13.72 5.71
C ALA A 55 -13.66 -14.29 4.39
N GLY A 56 -12.37 -14.09 4.10
CA GLY A 56 -11.68 -14.71 2.96
C GLY A 56 -11.42 -16.21 3.14
N GLU A 57 -11.29 -16.69 4.38
CA GLU A 57 -11.10 -18.12 4.68
C GLU A 57 -12.41 -18.92 4.74
N TYR A 58 -13.54 -18.24 4.96
CA TYR A 58 -14.85 -18.89 5.12
C TYR A 58 -15.42 -19.40 3.80
N ARG A 59 -15.49 -20.73 3.66
CA ARG A 59 -16.27 -21.40 2.62
C ARG A 59 -17.62 -21.83 3.21
N PRO A 60 -18.76 -21.35 2.70
CA PRO A 60 -20.06 -21.83 3.17
C PRO A 60 -20.18 -23.33 2.87
N PRO A 61 -20.78 -24.14 3.77
CA PRO A 61 -21.23 -25.47 3.40
C PRO A 61 -22.25 -25.32 2.28
N VAL A 62 -22.02 -25.99 1.15
CA VAL A 62 -23.07 -26.18 0.14
C VAL A 62 -24.16 -27.01 0.81
N LEU A 63 -25.32 -26.40 1.09
CA LEU A 63 -26.49 -27.15 1.53
C LEU A 63 -26.93 -28.07 0.39
N GLY A 64 -26.43 -29.30 0.44
CA GLY A 64 -26.97 -30.43 -0.30
C GLY A 64 -28.40 -30.66 0.15
N ASN A 65 -29.31 -30.51 -0.81
CA ASN A 65 -30.72 -30.83 -0.70
C ASN A 65 -30.87 -32.33 -0.35
N SER A 66 -31.17 -32.65 0.90
CA SER A 66 -31.61 -33.99 1.28
C SER A 66 -33.08 -34.14 0.92
N ASP A 67 -33.40 -35.00 -0.04
CA ASP A 67 -34.28 -36.13 0.27
C ASP A 67 -34.37 -37.17 -0.86
N SER A 68 -34.42 -38.42 -0.38
CA SER A 68 -34.98 -39.64 -0.98
C SER A 68 -34.11 -40.61 -1.82
N VAL A 69 -33.61 -41.63 -1.10
CA VAL A 69 -33.74 -43.09 -1.34
C VAL A 69 -33.53 -43.62 -2.78
N ASN A 70 -32.40 -44.30 -3.03
CA ASN A 70 -32.37 -45.74 -3.35
C ASN A 70 -30.95 -46.30 -3.53
N SER A 71 -30.80 -47.52 -3.05
CA SER A 71 -29.59 -48.36 -2.96
C SER A 71 -29.17 -48.96 -4.30
N VAL A 72 -27.87 -48.94 -4.65
CA VAL A 72 -27.10 -50.06 -5.28
C VAL A 72 -25.59 -49.79 -5.11
N PRO A 73 -24.73 -50.78 -4.77
CA PRO A 73 -23.28 -50.63 -4.74
C PRO A 73 -22.63 -51.06 -6.07
N GLY A 74 -21.76 -50.21 -6.63
CA GLY A 74 -20.90 -50.60 -7.75
C GLY A 74 -20.41 -49.42 -8.58
N GLY A 75 -19.15 -49.04 -8.38
CA GLY A 75 -18.48 -48.06 -9.21
C GLY A 75 -17.10 -47.74 -8.65
N ALA A 76 -16.06 -48.30 -9.27
CA ALA A 76 -14.69 -47.94 -8.99
C ALA A 76 -14.45 -46.49 -9.38
N GLU A 77 -14.16 -45.63 -8.40
CA GLU A 77 -13.66 -44.28 -8.64
C GLU A 77 -12.17 -44.25 -8.32
N SER A 78 -11.40 -44.07 -9.40
CA SER A 78 -9.99 -43.70 -9.40
C SER A 78 -9.79 -42.47 -8.52
N HIS A 79 -9.16 -42.64 -7.35
CA HIS A 79 -8.52 -41.54 -6.65
C HIS A 79 -7.32 -41.07 -7.47
N GLU A 80 -7.54 -40.09 -8.33
CA GLU A 80 -6.45 -39.20 -8.73
C GLU A 80 -6.04 -38.40 -7.48
N PRO A 81 -4.74 -38.37 -7.14
CA PRO A 81 -4.28 -37.55 -6.04
C PRO A 81 -4.43 -36.08 -6.46
N THR A 82 -5.39 -35.37 -5.88
CA THR A 82 -5.40 -33.91 -5.92
C THR A 82 -4.11 -33.42 -5.28
N VAL A 83 -3.16 -33.00 -6.11
CA VAL A 83 -1.91 -32.36 -5.68
C VAL A 83 -2.32 -31.16 -4.82
N ALA A 84 -2.02 -31.22 -3.53
CA ALA A 84 -2.23 -30.09 -2.63
C ALA A 84 -1.38 -28.93 -3.14
N VAL A 85 -2.01 -27.86 -3.63
CA VAL A 85 -1.30 -26.64 -4.03
C VAL A 85 -0.53 -26.15 -2.80
N PRO A 86 0.80 -25.94 -2.88
CA PRO A 86 1.57 -25.44 -1.76
C PRO A 86 0.98 -24.11 -1.28
N ARG A 87 0.55 -24.05 -0.02
CA ARG A 87 0.06 -22.82 0.60
C ARG A 87 1.25 -22.08 1.19
N TYR A 88 1.68 -21.01 0.54
CA TYR A 88 2.73 -20.12 1.03
C TYR A 88 2.13 -19.08 2.00
N LYS A 89 2.87 -18.72 3.06
CA LYS A 89 2.46 -17.69 4.04
C LYS A 89 2.54 -16.29 3.45
N TYR A 90 3.56 -16.03 2.61
CA TYR A 90 3.86 -14.68 2.11
C TYR A 90 3.38 -14.45 0.67
N PHE A 91 3.07 -15.51 -0.08
CA PHE A 91 2.83 -15.43 -1.52
C PHE A 91 1.50 -16.07 -1.96
N PRO A 92 0.80 -15.49 -2.96
CA PRO A 92 1.03 -14.14 -3.49
C PRO A 92 0.62 -13.07 -2.46
N VAL A 93 1.07 -11.83 -2.66
CA VAL A 93 0.62 -10.70 -1.82
C VAL A 93 -0.92 -10.58 -1.81
N SER A 94 -1.50 -10.45 -0.62
CA SER A 94 -2.95 -10.48 -0.42
C SER A 94 -3.63 -9.11 -0.61
N GLY A 95 -2.98 -8.02 -0.21
CA GLY A 95 -3.55 -6.67 -0.18
C GLY A 95 -2.64 -5.60 -0.76
N TYR A 96 -3.22 -4.44 -1.07
CA TYR A 96 -2.46 -3.23 -1.38
C TYR A 96 -1.91 -2.64 -0.09
N ASN A 97 -0.66 -2.21 -0.13
CA ASN A 97 0.05 -1.63 1.01
C ASN A 97 0.03 -0.11 0.91
N THR A 98 -0.30 0.55 2.01
CA THR A 98 -0.53 1.99 2.10
C THR A 98 0.29 2.61 3.23
N PHE A 99 0.38 3.94 3.20
CA PHE A 99 0.98 4.76 4.24
C PHE A 99 -0.05 5.72 4.81
N GLU A 100 -0.73 5.31 5.88
CA GLU A 100 -1.92 5.98 6.42
C GLU A 100 -1.65 6.88 7.62
N THR A 101 -0.44 6.85 8.16
CA THR A 101 -0.09 7.58 9.38
C THR A 101 0.68 8.86 9.07
N THR A 102 0.27 9.95 9.73
CA THR A 102 1.05 11.20 9.78
C THR A 102 0.79 11.97 11.08
N ARG A 103 1.73 12.85 11.46
CA ARG A 103 1.61 13.74 12.63
C ARG A 103 0.91 15.02 12.19
N ILE A 104 -0.41 14.96 12.09
CA ILE A 104 -1.23 15.98 11.44
C ILE A 104 -1.08 17.38 12.08
N SER A 105 -0.89 17.48 13.40
CA SER A 105 -0.61 18.78 14.05
C SER A 105 0.69 19.43 13.59
N LYS A 106 1.74 18.63 13.34
CA LYS A 106 3.02 19.12 12.81
C LYS A 106 2.92 19.46 11.33
N LEU A 107 2.07 18.73 10.60
CA LEU A 107 1.85 18.93 9.17
C LEU A 107 1.35 20.35 8.86
N MET A 108 0.26 20.79 9.51
CA MET A 108 -0.29 22.13 9.26
C MET A 108 0.62 23.25 9.73
N SER A 109 1.34 23.05 10.83
CA SER A 109 2.36 24.01 11.27
C SER A 109 3.46 24.17 10.22
N MET A 110 3.89 23.09 9.57
CA MET A 110 4.92 23.14 8.53
C MET A 110 4.40 23.80 7.24
N LEU A 111 3.18 23.44 6.83
CA LEU A 111 2.53 24.03 5.67
C LEU A 111 2.45 25.55 5.80
N ARG A 112 1.97 26.05 6.94
CA ARG A 112 1.91 27.49 7.21
C ARG A 112 3.28 28.13 7.21
N GLN A 113 4.28 27.51 7.84
CA GLN A 113 5.65 28.04 7.83
C GLN A 113 6.19 28.21 6.40
N PHE A 114 5.96 27.23 5.52
CA PHE A 114 6.42 27.31 4.14
C PHE A 114 5.64 28.32 3.33
N ASN A 115 4.34 28.43 3.58
CA ASN A 115 3.51 29.45 2.97
C ASN A 115 3.96 30.87 3.35
N GLU A 116 4.28 31.11 4.62
CA GLU A 116 4.81 32.40 5.07
C GLU A 116 6.17 32.71 4.45
N LYS A 117 7.08 31.73 4.34
CA LYS A 117 8.35 31.91 3.61
C LYS A 117 8.14 32.36 2.17
N MET A 118 7.14 31.80 1.48
CA MET A 118 6.81 32.20 0.11
C MET A 118 6.22 33.62 0.06
N LYS A 119 5.39 34.01 1.04
CA LYS A 119 4.89 35.39 1.15
C LYS A 119 6.03 36.38 1.40
N ASP A 120 6.99 36.04 2.25
CA ASP A 120 8.17 36.86 2.55
C ASP A 120 9.03 37.10 1.30
N THR A 121 9.09 36.12 0.39
CA THR A 121 9.76 36.25 -0.92
C THR A 121 8.87 36.82 -2.02
N HIS A 122 7.66 37.29 -1.69
CA HIS A 122 6.64 37.79 -2.62
C HIS A 122 6.32 36.81 -3.77
N ASP A 123 6.34 35.52 -3.48
CA ASP A 123 5.96 34.48 -4.44
C ASP A 123 4.45 34.54 -4.71
N ALA A 124 4.07 34.63 -5.99
CA ALA A 124 2.67 34.72 -6.40
C ALA A 124 1.88 33.43 -6.16
N ASP A 125 2.58 32.30 -5.96
CA ASP A 125 2.00 30.99 -5.70
C ASP A 125 1.79 30.70 -4.20
N ALA A 126 2.06 31.69 -3.33
CA ALA A 126 1.70 31.62 -1.91
C ALA A 126 0.18 31.54 -1.72
N LEU A 127 -0.26 30.65 -0.82
CA LEU A 127 -1.66 30.44 -0.52
C LEU A 127 -2.25 31.61 0.27
N VAL A 128 -3.49 31.96 -0.08
CA VAL A 128 -4.31 32.92 0.65
C VAL A 128 -5.03 32.26 1.83
N ASP A 129 -5.55 33.06 2.76
CA ASP A 129 -6.15 32.56 4.00
C ASP A 129 -7.32 31.60 3.77
N SER A 130 -8.17 31.85 2.77
CA SER A 130 -9.29 30.97 2.42
C SER A 130 -8.81 29.58 1.95
N GLN A 131 -7.67 29.50 1.27
CA GLN A 131 -7.07 28.23 0.86
C GLN A 131 -6.46 27.51 2.05
N LEU A 132 -5.77 28.22 2.96
CA LEU A 132 -5.25 27.63 4.19
C LEU A 132 -6.36 27.06 5.08
N ILE A 133 -7.47 27.79 5.23
CA ILE A 133 -8.66 27.32 5.95
C ILE A 133 -9.23 26.06 5.30
N ALA A 134 -9.30 26.00 3.97
CA ALA A 134 -9.75 24.81 3.27
C ALA A 134 -8.83 23.60 3.56
N LEU A 135 -7.51 23.80 3.60
CA LEU A 135 -6.59 22.73 3.98
C LEU A 135 -6.74 22.28 5.44
N ASP A 136 -7.08 23.17 6.37
CA ASP A 136 -7.44 22.77 7.75
C ASP A 136 -8.70 21.89 7.78
N GLN A 137 -9.69 22.17 6.92
CA GLN A 137 -10.92 21.36 6.85
C GLN A 137 -10.65 19.95 6.32
N ILE A 138 -9.73 19.80 5.35
CA ILE A 138 -9.25 18.48 4.94
C ILE A 138 -8.64 17.76 6.14
N VAL A 139 -7.78 18.44 6.88
CA VAL A 139 -7.11 17.89 8.06
C VAL A 139 -8.12 17.41 9.10
N TYR A 140 -9.13 18.22 9.42
CA TYR A 140 -10.22 17.80 10.31
C TYR A 140 -10.91 16.53 9.82
N THR A 141 -11.24 16.50 8.52
CA THR A 141 -11.93 15.36 7.88
C THR A 141 -11.11 14.07 7.93
N VAL A 142 -9.82 14.14 7.64
CA VAL A 142 -8.95 12.95 7.60
C VAL A 142 -8.40 12.55 8.97
N GLN A 143 -8.58 13.37 10.00
CA GLN A 143 -8.27 13.00 11.39
C GLN A 143 -9.38 12.18 12.02
N ASP A 144 -10.62 12.43 11.63
CA ASP A 144 -11.78 11.83 12.26
C ASP A 144 -12.16 10.49 11.63
N THR A 145 -11.31 9.48 11.86
CA THR A 145 -11.43 8.18 11.20
C THR A 145 -12.74 7.45 11.51
N ALA A 146 -13.40 7.79 12.63
CA ALA A 146 -14.69 7.22 13.00
C ALA A 146 -15.79 7.59 11.99
N PHE A 147 -15.68 8.74 11.34
CA PHE A 147 -16.72 9.28 10.45
C PHE A 147 -16.39 9.20 8.96
N TYR A 148 -15.34 8.47 8.57
CA TYR A 148 -14.92 8.29 7.17
C TYR A 148 -16.04 7.83 6.23
N HIS A 149 -17.02 7.10 6.76
CA HIS A 149 -18.17 6.59 6.01
C HIS A 149 -19.24 7.66 5.72
N SER A 150 -19.16 8.82 6.38
CA SER A 150 -20.13 9.92 6.30
C SER A 150 -19.50 11.28 5.96
N SER A 151 -18.17 11.40 6.02
CA SER A 151 -17.45 12.62 5.68
C SER A 151 -17.14 12.69 4.19
N THR A 152 -17.03 13.93 3.68
CA THR A 152 -16.69 14.24 2.29
C THR A 152 -15.66 15.34 2.25
N ILE A 153 -14.87 15.39 1.18
CA ILE A 153 -13.93 16.50 0.92
C ILE A 153 -14.53 17.37 -0.17
N THR A 154 -14.59 18.68 0.06
CA THR A 154 -15.32 19.61 -0.80
C THR A 154 -14.49 20.08 -2.00
N PRO A 155 -15.11 20.59 -3.09
CA PRO A 155 -14.36 21.10 -4.24
C PRO A 155 -13.38 22.26 -3.91
N PRO A 156 -13.71 23.24 -3.04
CA PRO A 156 -12.75 24.28 -2.62
C PRO A 156 -11.54 23.72 -1.88
N GLU A 157 -11.72 22.68 -1.06
CA GLU A 157 -10.66 21.98 -0.35
C GLU A 157 -9.69 21.30 -1.33
N ILE A 158 -10.21 20.51 -2.27
CA ILE A 158 -9.40 19.90 -3.32
C ILE A 158 -8.72 20.96 -4.19
N ALA A 159 -9.39 22.06 -4.51
CA ALA A 159 -8.80 23.15 -5.29
C ALA A 159 -7.59 23.77 -4.57
N ALA A 160 -7.69 24.04 -3.26
CA ALA A 160 -6.57 24.55 -2.47
C ALA A 160 -5.39 23.57 -2.45
N LEU A 161 -5.66 22.27 -2.26
CA LEU A 161 -4.65 21.22 -2.28
C LEU A 161 -3.93 21.15 -3.63
N ARG A 162 -4.69 21.24 -4.73
CA ARG A 162 -4.13 21.21 -6.10
C ARG A 162 -3.33 22.44 -6.44
N ILE A 163 -3.78 23.64 -6.06
CA ILE A 163 -3.01 24.88 -6.28
C ILE A 163 -1.64 24.74 -5.64
N ALA A 164 -1.58 24.30 -4.38
CA ALA A 164 -0.30 24.12 -3.70
C ALA A 164 0.56 23.03 -4.37
N LEU A 165 -0.03 21.88 -4.73
CA LEU A 165 0.70 20.79 -5.38
C LEU A 165 1.27 21.18 -6.75
N ASP A 166 0.50 21.90 -7.55
CA ASP A 166 0.84 22.24 -8.93
C ASP A 166 1.83 23.41 -9.01
N LYS A 167 1.86 24.27 -8.00
CA LYS A 167 2.61 25.52 -8.04
C LYS A 167 3.80 25.60 -7.09
N TRP A 168 3.73 24.97 -5.92
CA TRP A 168 4.82 25.08 -4.97
C TRP A 168 6.11 24.45 -5.51
N PRO A 169 7.28 25.06 -5.25
CA PRO A 169 8.57 24.44 -5.55
C PRO A 169 8.72 23.07 -4.86
N ALA A 170 9.40 22.11 -5.50
CA ALA A 170 9.54 20.76 -4.95
C ALA A 170 10.18 20.72 -3.55
N LYS A 171 11.07 21.67 -3.24
CA LYS A 171 11.66 21.81 -1.90
C LYS A 171 10.66 22.15 -0.79
N LEU A 172 9.51 22.73 -1.16
CA LEU A 172 8.41 23.09 -0.24
C LEU A 172 7.20 22.17 -0.35
N ALA A 173 7.14 21.27 -1.34
CA ALA A 173 5.93 20.51 -1.65
C ALA A 173 5.60 19.37 -0.65
N PHE A 174 6.54 18.95 0.20
CA PHE A 174 6.34 17.76 1.03
C PHE A 174 5.15 17.82 2.00
N PRO A 175 4.76 18.95 2.64
CA PRO A 175 3.57 18.98 3.46
C PRO A 175 2.30 18.73 2.64
N ILE A 176 2.24 19.22 1.40
CA ILE A 176 1.10 18.99 0.51
C ILE A 176 1.04 17.52 0.07
N LEU A 177 2.19 16.93 -0.27
CA LEU A 177 2.26 15.49 -0.58
C LEU A 177 1.87 14.62 0.62
N ASP A 178 2.24 15.04 1.84
CA ASP A 178 1.90 14.34 3.08
C ASP A 178 0.40 14.43 3.42
N LEU A 179 -0.25 15.55 3.13
CA LEU A 179 -1.72 15.66 3.23
C LEU A 179 -2.42 14.82 2.15
N LEU A 180 -1.96 14.95 0.90
CA LEU A 180 -2.57 14.28 -0.25
C LEU A 180 -2.54 12.76 -0.13
N ARG A 181 -1.45 12.16 0.38
CA ARG A 181 -1.42 10.70 0.55
C ARG A 181 -2.49 10.22 1.52
N ILE A 182 -2.86 11.01 2.53
CA ILE A 182 -3.91 10.67 3.50
C ILE A 182 -5.29 10.88 2.86
N VAL A 183 -5.46 11.98 2.11
CA VAL A 183 -6.67 12.21 1.29
C VAL A 183 -6.96 11.00 0.41
N LEU A 184 -5.94 10.45 -0.27
CA LEU A 184 -6.10 9.29 -1.15
C LEU A 184 -6.42 7.98 -0.43
N VAL A 185 -6.23 7.89 0.89
CA VAL A 185 -6.68 6.74 1.69
C VAL A 185 -8.15 6.88 2.05
N HIS A 186 -8.65 8.09 2.25
CA HIS A 186 -10.05 8.36 2.55
C HIS A 186 -10.96 7.87 1.39
N PRO A 187 -12.07 7.15 1.66
CA PRO A 187 -12.95 6.61 0.60
C PRO A 187 -13.48 7.65 -0.38
N GLN A 188 -13.84 8.85 0.11
CA GLN A 188 -14.29 9.97 -0.73
C GLN A 188 -13.13 10.78 -1.37
N GLY A 189 -11.88 10.53 -1.00
CA GLY A 189 -10.74 11.32 -1.46
C GLY A 189 -10.50 11.23 -2.96
N PRO A 190 -10.29 10.03 -3.53
CA PRO A 190 -10.15 9.86 -4.98
C PRO A 190 -11.36 10.38 -5.77
N ILE A 191 -12.57 10.25 -5.21
CA ILE A 191 -13.81 10.79 -5.79
C ILE A 191 -13.74 12.32 -5.86
N ALA A 192 -13.36 12.97 -4.75
CA ALA A 192 -13.23 14.42 -4.66
C ALA A 192 -12.12 14.97 -5.56
N VAL A 193 -10.99 14.26 -5.70
CA VAL A 193 -9.91 14.62 -6.64
C VAL A 193 -10.38 14.54 -8.10
N GLY A 194 -11.27 13.58 -8.40
CA GLY A 194 -11.87 13.39 -9.72
C GLY A 194 -10.92 12.75 -10.75
N GLU A 195 -11.49 12.15 -11.80
CA GLU A 195 -10.72 11.37 -12.78
C GLU A 195 -9.60 12.16 -13.47
N SER A 196 -9.89 13.39 -13.91
CA SER A 196 -8.86 14.26 -14.52
C SER A 196 -7.77 14.68 -13.52
N GLY A 197 -8.14 14.93 -12.27
CA GLY A 197 -7.18 15.24 -11.20
C GLY A 197 -6.23 14.06 -10.96
N LEU A 198 -6.78 12.86 -10.79
CA LEU A 198 -6.02 11.62 -10.58
C LEU A 198 -5.12 11.28 -11.78
N ASP A 199 -5.58 11.54 -13.01
CA ASP A 199 -4.79 11.32 -14.23
C ASP A 199 -3.53 12.20 -14.25
N THR A 200 -3.69 13.50 -14.02
CA THR A 200 -2.54 14.44 -13.98
C THR A 200 -1.64 14.25 -12.76
N LEU A 201 -2.19 13.71 -11.67
CA LEU A 201 -1.48 13.53 -10.41
C LEU A 201 -0.27 12.61 -10.55
N VAL A 202 -0.40 11.51 -11.31
CA VAL A 202 0.67 10.51 -11.46
C VAL A 202 1.96 11.15 -12.00
N THR A 203 1.86 11.88 -13.10
CA THR A 203 2.99 12.57 -13.72
C THR A 203 3.51 13.69 -12.80
N ARG A 204 2.63 14.43 -12.11
CA ARG A 204 3.02 15.52 -11.21
C ARG A 204 3.85 15.03 -10.02
N VAL A 205 3.45 13.94 -9.34
CA VAL A 205 4.21 13.44 -8.19
C VAL A 205 5.54 12.83 -8.60
N LEU A 206 5.62 12.19 -9.78
CA LEU A 206 6.88 11.73 -10.35
C LEU A 206 7.82 12.90 -10.65
N SER A 207 7.29 13.98 -11.24
CA SER A 207 8.06 15.21 -11.50
C SER A 207 8.63 15.80 -10.22
N LEU A 208 7.80 16.02 -9.18
CA LEU A 208 8.26 16.53 -7.89
C LEU A 208 9.28 15.62 -7.21
N GLY A 209 9.05 14.31 -7.30
CA GLY A 209 9.89 13.30 -6.67
C GLY A 209 11.26 13.13 -7.35
N LEU A 210 11.38 13.47 -8.63
CA LEU A 210 12.60 13.26 -9.44
C LEU A 210 13.27 14.55 -9.90
N GLU A 211 12.71 15.72 -9.59
CA GLU A 211 13.27 17.02 -9.96
C GLU A 211 14.75 17.11 -9.54
N GLU A 212 15.65 17.53 -10.43
CA GLU A 212 17.08 17.61 -10.09
C GLU A 212 17.32 18.71 -9.06
N SER A 213 18.18 18.45 -8.07
CA SER A 213 18.54 19.44 -7.06
C SER A 213 19.97 19.22 -6.58
N PRO A 214 20.61 20.25 -5.98
CA PRO A 214 21.80 20.06 -5.17
C PRO A 214 21.57 19.02 -4.06
N ASN A 215 22.67 18.42 -3.57
CA ASN A 215 22.62 17.45 -2.47
C ASN A 215 22.39 18.12 -1.11
N ASP A 216 22.80 19.38 -0.97
CA ASP A 216 22.71 20.18 0.25
C ASP A 216 22.41 21.66 -0.05
N GLY A 217 22.16 22.43 1.01
CA GLY A 217 21.83 23.85 0.93
C GLY A 217 20.34 24.16 0.78
N ASP A 218 20.03 25.44 0.66
CA ASP A 218 18.64 25.97 0.70
C ASP A 218 17.81 25.60 -0.54
N ASP A 219 18.45 25.13 -1.61
CA ASP A 219 17.80 24.68 -2.85
C ASP A 219 17.73 23.16 -2.97
N ALA A 220 18.32 22.41 -2.03
CA ALA A 220 18.20 20.96 -2.01
C ALA A 220 16.75 20.54 -1.78
N ILE A 221 16.27 19.61 -2.60
CA ILE A 221 14.93 19.03 -2.40
C ILE A 221 15.02 18.02 -1.26
N PRO A 222 14.20 18.17 -0.20
CA PRO A 222 14.24 17.26 0.93
C PRO A 222 13.91 15.83 0.52
N VAL A 223 14.58 14.86 1.17
CA VAL A 223 14.23 13.43 1.07
C VAL A 223 12.74 13.19 1.37
N ALA A 224 12.12 14.04 2.20
CA ALA A 224 10.69 14.01 2.46
C ALA A 224 9.85 14.15 1.17
N THR A 225 10.17 15.10 0.29
CA THR A 225 9.49 15.24 -1.01
C THR A 225 9.66 13.97 -1.85
N ARG A 226 10.91 13.47 -1.96
CA ARG A 226 11.24 12.25 -2.72
C ARG A 226 10.43 11.04 -2.26
N MET A 227 10.43 10.77 -0.96
CA MET A 227 9.70 9.64 -0.40
C MET A 227 8.18 9.85 -0.49
N LEU A 228 7.67 11.07 -0.26
CA LEU A 228 6.23 11.31 -0.24
C LEU A 228 5.60 11.25 -1.62
N SER A 229 6.33 11.60 -2.68
CA SER A 229 5.92 11.31 -4.05
C SER A 229 5.64 9.82 -4.29
N LEU A 230 6.54 8.94 -3.82
CA LEU A 230 6.33 7.49 -3.89
C LEU A 230 5.18 7.02 -3.00
N ARG A 231 5.00 7.61 -1.81
CA ARG A 231 3.89 7.25 -0.91
C ARG A 231 2.53 7.67 -1.44
N VAL A 232 2.45 8.81 -2.15
CA VAL A 232 1.24 9.19 -2.90
C VAL A 232 0.94 8.12 -3.94
N LEU A 233 1.90 7.73 -4.77
CA LEU A 233 1.72 6.66 -5.77
C LEU A 233 1.29 5.34 -5.13
N ALA A 234 1.91 4.95 -4.00
CA ALA A 234 1.53 3.73 -3.28
C ALA A 234 0.08 3.78 -2.81
N ASN A 235 -0.35 4.88 -2.19
CA ASN A 235 -1.72 5.03 -1.68
C ASN A 235 -2.76 5.12 -2.81
N MET A 236 -2.39 5.59 -4.01
CA MET A 236 -3.28 5.57 -5.16
C MET A 236 -3.73 4.15 -5.55
N PHE A 237 -3.01 3.09 -5.17
CA PHE A 237 -3.45 1.72 -5.46
C PHE A 237 -4.64 1.25 -4.61
N LEU A 238 -4.94 1.90 -3.49
CA LEU A 238 -5.97 1.44 -2.55
C LEU A 238 -7.35 1.39 -3.21
N HIS A 239 -7.77 2.51 -3.82
CA HIS A 239 -9.09 2.64 -4.43
C HIS A 239 -9.05 2.49 -5.95
N ASP A 240 -10.12 1.93 -6.51
CA ASP A 240 -10.23 1.60 -7.94
C ASP A 240 -9.97 2.80 -8.85
N ALA A 241 -10.55 3.97 -8.54
CA ALA A 241 -10.45 5.17 -9.36
C ALA A 241 -8.99 5.67 -9.49
N SER A 242 -8.27 5.76 -8.36
CA SER A 242 -6.86 6.19 -8.36
C SER A 242 -5.94 5.10 -8.89
N ARG A 243 -6.25 3.82 -8.65
CA ARG A 243 -5.46 2.70 -9.17
C ARG A 243 -5.53 2.64 -10.69
N LYS A 244 -6.71 2.87 -11.29
CA LYS A 244 -6.89 2.99 -12.74
C LYS A 244 -5.98 4.07 -13.33
N ALA A 245 -5.83 5.21 -12.66
CA ALA A 245 -4.93 6.28 -13.11
C ALA A 245 -3.46 5.83 -13.11
N VAL A 246 -2.98 5.21 -12.02
CA VAL A 246 -1.59 4.69 -11.97
C VAL A 246 -1.34 3.65 -13.06
N LEU A 247 -2.27 2.71 -13.25
CA LEU A 247 -2.15 1.65 -14.25
C LEU A 247 -2.22 2.17 -15.70
N LYS A 248 -3.00 3.23 -15.95
CA LYS A 248 -3.03 3.93 -17.24
C LYS A 248 -1.65 4.53 -17.59
N HIS A 249 -0.91 5.00 -16.59
CA HIS A 249 0.42 5.60 -16.71
C HIS A 249 1.58 4.64 -16.41
N LYS A 250 1.32 3.33 -16.28
CA LYS A 250 2.32 2.36 -15.81
C LYS A 250 3.64 2.38 -16.58
N THR A 251 3.60 2.61 -17.90
CA THR A 251 4.81 2.66 -18.73
C THR A 251 5.71 3.83 -18.32
N GLU A 252 5.13 5.01 -18.04
CA GLU A 252 5.89 6.16 -17.54
C GLU A 252 6.40 5.89 -16.12
N VAL A 253 5.53 5.39 -15.24
CA VAL A 253 5.85 5.11 -13.83
C VAL A 253 7.02 4.13 -13.74
N LEU A 254 6.89 2.95 -14.34
CA LEU A 254 7.90 1.88 -14.28
C LEU A 254 9.22 2.31 -14.91
N LYS A 255 9.21 3.14 -15.96
CA LYS A 255 10.43 3.72 -16.55
C LYS A 255 11.16 4.65 -15.57
N LYS A 256 10.42 5.37 -14.71
CA LYS A 256 10.96 6.38 -13.79
C LYS A 256 11.29 5.84 -12.39
N LEU A 257 10.66 4.75 -11.95
CA LEU A 257 10.91 4.15 -10.64
C LEU A 257 12.38 3.86 -10.32
N PRO A 258 13.21 3.30 -11.24
CA PRO A 258 14.63 3.06 -10.97
C PRO A 258 15.40 4.33 -10.57
N SER A 259 15.02 5.50 -11.11
CA SER A 259 15.72 6.77 -10.82
C SER A 259 15.61 7.20 -9.36
N PHE A 260 14.65 6.68 -8.59
CA PHE A 260 14.56 6.97 -7.15
C PHE A 260 15.67 6.31 -6.32
N GLU A 261 16.37 5.31 -6.85
CA GLU A 261 17.48 4.65 -6.16
C GLU A 261 18.69 5.57 -5.97
N ALA A 262 18.81 6.62 -6.80
CA ALA A 262 19.83 7.66 -6.65
C ALA A 262 19.68 8.43 -5.31
N PHE A 263 18.49 8.47 -4.73
CA PHE A 263 18.24 9.11 -3.44
C PHE A 263 18.41 8.10 -2.29
N HIS A 264 19.66 7.74 -2.00
CA HIS A 264 20.04 6.69 -1.04
C HIS A 264 19.56 6.98 0.39
N HIS A 265 18.35 6.55 0.72
CA HIS A 265 17.75 6.75 2.03
C HIS A 265 16.68 5.70 2.33
N LYS A 266 16.70 5.11 3.54
CA LYS A 266 15.81 4.01 3.93
C LYS A 266 14.31 4.27 3.69
N LEU A 267 13.86 5.51 3.88
CA LEU A 267 12.44 5.86 3.68
C LEU A 267 12.06 5.95 2.20
N VAL A 268 13.00 6.28 1.31
CA VAL A 268 12.79 6.24 -0.14
C VAL A 268 12.71 4.78 -0.58
N ALA A 269 13.66 3.94 -0.15
CA ALA A 269 13.67 2.50 -0.44
C ALA A 269 12.38 1.79 0.04
N LEU A 270 11.94 2.07 1.26
CA LEU A 270 10.67 1.55 1.79
C LEU A 270 9.47 1.98 0.95
N SER A 271 9.43 3.25 0.53
CA SER A 271 8.32 3.76 -0.28
C SER A 271 8.35 3.18 -1.70
N LEU A 272 9.53 3.01 -2.28
CA LEU A 272 9.74 2.40 -3.60
C LEU A 272 9.34 0.92 -3.61
N SER A 273 9.82 0.12 -2.66
CA SER A 273 9.44 -1.30 -2.51
C SER A 273 7.92 -1.47 -2.33
N THR A 274 7.25 -0.52 -1.68
CA THR A 274 5.80 -0.54 -1.53
C THR A 274 5.06 -0.30 -2.85
N VAL A 275 5.53 0.63 -3.68
CA VAL A 275 4.96 0.85 -5.03
C VAL A 275 5.14 -0.41 -5.89
N LEU A 276 6.33 -1.03 -5.86
CA LEU A 276 6.63 -2.27 -6.58
C LEU A 276 5.75 -3.43 -6.13
N LEU A 277 5.57 -3.59 -4.81
CA LEU A 277 4.67 -4.59 -4.23
C LEU A 277 3.22 -4.37 -4.66
N ASN A 278 2.77 -3.11 -4.77
CA ASN A 278 1.42 -2.80 -5.22
C ASN A 278 1.22 -3.07 -6.73
N PHE A 279 2.24 -2.91 -7.56
CA PHE A 279 2.21 -3.39 -8.95
C PHE A 279 2.10 -4.91 -9.01
N ALA A 280 2.88 -5.64 -8.19
CA ALA A 280 2.75 -7.10 -8.09
C ALA A 280 1.34 -7.51 -7.65
N ARG A 281 0.75 -6.82 -6.65
CA ARG A 281 -0.63 -7.04 -6.22
C ARG A 281 -1.64 -6.77 -7.33
N ALA A 282 -1.42 -5.75 -8.17
CA ALA A 282 -2.29 -5.45 -9.30
C ALA A 282 -2.29 -6.57 -10.36
N GLN A 283 -1.13 -7.17 -10.63
CA GLN A 283 -1.05 -8.35 -11.49
C GLN A 283 -1.83 -9.54 -10.91
N VAL A 284 -1.80 -9.75 -9.59
CA VAL A 284 -2.59 -10.81 -8.93
C VAL A 284 -4.09 -10.53 -9.01
N ALA A 285 -4.51 -9.27 -8.80
CA ALA A 285 -5.92 -8.88 -8.86
C ALA A 285 -6.50 -9.03 -10.27
N MET A 286 -5.71 -8.70 -11.29
CA MET A 286 -6.13 -8.73 -12.67
C MET A 286 -4.96 -9.24 -13.53
N PRO A 287 -4.87 -10.57 -13.74
CA PRO A 287 -3.83 -11.16 -14.57
C PRO A 287 -3.78 -10.53 -15.96
N GLY A 288 -2.58 -10.16 -16.41
CA GLY A 288 -2.36 -9.46 -17.67
C GLY A 288 -2.32 -7.94 -17.55
N THR A 289 -2.56 -7.39 -16.35
CA THR A 289 -2.35 -5.96 -16.07
C THR A 289 -0.92 -5.53 -16.37
N LEU A 290 0.07 -6.37 -16.05
CA LEU A 290 1.48 -6.15 -16.37
C LEU A 290 1.88 -7.02 -17.56
N SER A 291 2.51 -6.39 -18.56
CA SER A 291 3.20 -7.14 -19.62
C SER A 291 4.40 -7.89 -19.05
N ARG A 292 5.00 -8.78 -19.83
CA ARG A 292 6.25 -9.46 -19.44
C ARG A 292 7.33 -8.45 -19.05
N ASP A 293 7.53 -7.42 -19.87
CA ASP A 293 8.57 -6.41 -19.64
C ASP A 293 8.27 -5.58 -18.39
N ASP A 294 7.00 -5.23 -18.15
CA ASP A 294 6.58 -4.56 -16.92
C ASP A 294 6.93 -5.41 -15.68
N GLN A 295 6.67 -6.72 -15.73
CA GLN A 295 6.97 -7.65 -14.63
C GLN A 295 8.47 -7.75 -14.39
N ILE A 296 9.28 -7.84 -15.45
CA ILE A 296 10.75 -7.85 -15.36
C ILE A 296 11.25 -6.56 -14.70
N VAL A 297 10.75 -5.39 -15.11
CA VAL A 297 11.14 -4.12 -14.49
C VAL A 297 10.81 -4.10 -13.00
N VAL A 298 9.60 -4.52 -12.60
CA VAL A 298 9.20 -4.56 -11.18
C VAL A 298 10.13 -5.49 -10.38
N ILE A 299 10.44 -6.68 -10.90
CA ILE A 299 11.35 -7.63 -10.26
C ILE A 299 12.76 -7.05 -10.14
N SER A 300 13.30 -6.49 -11.22
CA SER A 300 14.67 -5.97 -11.25
C SER A 300 14.84 -4.80 -10.30
N VAL A 301 13.93 -3.81 -10.27
CA VAL A 301 14.04 -2.69 -9.31
C VAL A 301 13.88 -3.17 -7.86
N ALA A 302 12.99 -4.14 -7.60
CA ALA A 302 12.87 -4.71 -6.26
C ALA A 302 14.16 -5.45 -5.83
N ALA A 303 14.82 -6.10 -6.79
CA ALA A 303 16.08 -6.78 -6.59
C ALA A 303 17.28 -5.84 -6.49
N ASP A 304 17.26 -4.69 -7.15
CA ASP A 304 18.29 -3.65 -7.05
C ASP A 304 18.31 -3.04 -5.65
N LEU A 305 17.14 -2.87 -5.02
CA LEU A 305 17.06 -2.53 -3.58
C LEU A 305 17.76 -3.57 -2.69
N LEU A 306 17.60 -4.87 -2.98
CA LEU A 306 18.21 -5.96 -2.21
C LEU A 306 19.71 -6.10 -2.47
N ASN A 307 20.12 -6.05 -3.74
CA ASN A 307 21.46 -6.39 -4.21
C ASN A 307 22.38 -5.18 -4.36
N GLY A 308 21.82 -3.97 -4.47
CA GLY A 308 22.53 -2.72 -4.71
C GLY A 308 23.26 -2.17 -3.48
N SER A 309 23.36 -0.84 -3.43
CA SER A 309 24.21 -0.10 -2.48
C SER A 309 23.78 -0.21 -1.01
N TYR A 310 22.51 -0.55 -0.73
CA TYR A 310 22.03 -0.66 0.65
C TYR A 310 22.63 -1.87 1.36
N THR A 311 23.15 -1.65 2.57
CA THR A 311 23.39 -2.75 3.51
C THR A 311 22.05 -3.34 3.99
N VAL A 312 22.06 -4.57 4.48
CA VAL A 312 20.87 -5.23 5.04
C VAL A 312 20.27 -4.40 6.20
N GLN A 313 21.12 -3.79 7.02
CA GLN A 313 20.73 -2.97 8.16
C GLN A 313 20.13 -1.63 7.74
N GLU A 314 20.68 -0.96 6.72
CA GLU A 314 20.12 0.29 6.21
C GLU A 314 18.75 0.09 5.55
N LEU A 315 18.59 -1.00 4.81
CA LEU A 315 17.37 -1.32 4.09
C LEU A 315 16.22 -1.64 5.06
N GLY A 316 16.52 -2.43 6.09
CA GLY A 316 15.58 -2.86 7.12
C GLY A 316 14.63 -3.97 6.67
N ASP A 317 14.14 -4.72 7.65
CA ASP A 317 13.30 -5.92 7.47
C ASP A 317 12.07 -5.65 6.61
N ASP A 318 11.40 -4.54 6.88
CA ASP A 318 10.17 -4.12 6.20
C ASP A 318 10.35 -3.90 4.70
N THR A 319 11.48 -3.30 4.30
CA THR A 319 11.79 -3.05 2.89
C THR A 319 12.22 -4.35 2.21
N MET A 320 13.07 -5.15 2.88
CA MET A 320 13.48 -6.46 2.39
C MET A 320 12.28 -7.38 2.15
N LEU A 321 11.36 -7.46 3.12
CA LEU A 321 10.17 -8.27 3.02
C LEU A 321 9.30 -7.83 1.84
N ARG A 322 9.04 -6.53 1.68
CA ARG A 322 8.25 -6.03 0.55
C ARG A 322 8.90 -6.32 -0.81
N SER A 323 10.22 -6.16 -0.92
CA SER A 323 10.96 -6.51 -2.14
C SER A 323 10.89 -8.02 -2.45
N LEU A 324 11.15 -8.88 -1.46
CA LEU A 324 11.04 -10.34 -1.63
C LEU A 324 9.62 -10.76 -2.00
N VAL A 325 8.60 -10.18 -1.33
CA VAL A 325 7.19 -10.47 -1.60
C VAL A 325 6.80 -10.03 -3.01
N ALA A 326 7.24 -8.86 -3.47
CA ALA A 326 6.99 -8.37 -4.82
C ALA A 326 7.60 -9.31 -5.88
N ILE A 327 8.87 -9.67 -5.70
CA ILE A 327 9.60 -10.59 -6.59
C ILE A 327 8.91 -11.95 -6.65
N GLY A 328 8.64 -12.55 -5.49
CA GLY A 328 8.05 -13.88 -5.43
C GLY A 328 6.59 -13.95 -5.85
N THR A 329 5.83 -12.88 -5.64
CA THR A 329 4.47 -12.78 -6.20
C THR A 329 4.52 -12.87 -7.72
N LEU A 330 5.40 -12.09 -8.36
CA LEU A 330 5.52 -12.11 -9.82
C LEU A 330 6.20 -13.40 -10.33
N ALA A 331 7.09 -14.02 -9.56
CA ALA A 331 7.63 -15.34 -9.91
C ALA A 331 6.57 -16.45 -9.86
N LEU A 332 5.61 -16.35 -8.94
CA LEU A 332 4.53 -17.33 -8.76
C LEU A 332 3.40 -17.14 -9.77
N THR A 333 2.99 -15.89 -10.04
CA THR A 333 1.78 -15.59 -10.83
C THR A 333 2.07 -14.95 -12.19
N GLY A 334 3.33 -14.66 -12.48
CA GLY A 334 3.75 -13.95 -13.68
C GLY A 334 4.17 -14.84 -14.84
N ASP A 335 4.83 -14.23 -15.82
CA ASP A 335 5.39 -14.90 -16.99
C ASP A 335 6.62 -15.75 -16.60
N PHE A 336 6.88 -16.82 -17.36
CA PHE A 336 8.04 -17.69 -17.14
C PHE A 336 9.37 -16.91 -17.13
N LYS A 337 9.53 -15.89 -17.99
CA LYS A 337 10.72 -15.03 -17.98
C LYS A 337 10.85 -14.19 -16.71
N ALA A 338 9.73 -13.79 -16.11
CA ALA A 338 9.74 -13.14 -14.79
C ALA A 338 10.26 -14.12 -13.71
N LYS A 339 9.83 -15.38 -13.72
CA LYS A 339 10.37 -16.41 -12.81
C LYS A 339 11.88 -16.63 -13.00
N GLU A 340 12.37 -16.69 -14.25
CA GLU A 340 13.81 -16.81 -14.52
C GLU A 340 14.62 -15.63 -13.98
N VAL A 341 14.17 -14.39 -14.24
CA VAL A 341 14.84 -13.17 -13.75
C VAL A 341 14.81 -13.11 -12.22
N ALA A 342 13.69 -13.46 -11.59
CA ALA A 342 13.58 -13.57 -10.14
C ALA A 342 14.60 -14.57 -9.57
N ASN A 343 14.77 -15.74 -10.21
CA ASN A 343 15.73 -16.75 -9.76
C ASN A 343 17.18 -16.23 -9.77
N ILE A 344 17.56 -15.52 -10.83
CA ILE A 344 18.90 -14.91 -10.96
C ILE A 344 19.12 -13.91 -9.81
N HIS A 345 18.20 -12.97 -9.62
CA HIS A 345 18.34 -11.93 -8.61
C HIS A 345 18.35 -12.48 -7.17
N ILE A 346 17.51 -13.47 -6.87
CA ILE A 346 17.46 -14.11 -5.54
C ILE A 346 18.71 -14.95 -5.29
N SER A 347 19.28 -15.58 -6.31
CA SER A 347 20.57 -16.27 -6.19
C SER A 347 21.70 -15.31 -5.83
N ILE A 348 21.74 -14.11 -6.45
CA ILE A 348 22.72 -13.06 -6.12
C ILE A 348 22.54 -12.59 -4.68
N PHE A 349 21.31 -12.31 -4.26
CA PHE A 349 21.03 -11.88 -2.88
C PHE A 349 21.44 -12.95 -1.86
N THR A 350 21.12 -14.21 -2.17
CA THR A 350 21.48 -15.36 -1.32
C THR A 350 22.99 -15.50 -1.19
N ALA A 351 23.73 -15.38 -2.28
CA ALA A 351 25.19 -15.50 -2.27
C ALA A 351 25.90 -14.34 -1.55
N SER A 352 25.33 -13.13 -1.60
CA SER A 352 26.02 -11.90 -1.15
C SER A 352 25.63 -11.42 0.24
N LYS A 353 24.34 -11.48 0.61
CA LYS A 353 23.81 -10.75 1.77
C LYS A 353 23.01 -11.59 2.76
N VAL A 354 22.62 -12.83 2.42
CA VAL A 354 21.73 -13.64 3.29
C VAL A 354 22.28 -13.88 4.69
N THR A 355 23.60 -14.01 4.84
CA THR A 355 24.25 -14.25 6.13
C THR A 355 24.12 -13.06 7.08
N GLN A 356 23.90 -11.87 6.54
CA GLN A 356 23.70 -10.63 7.29
C GLN A 356 22.23 -10.44 7.72
N VAL A 357 21.29 -11.16 7.09
CA VAL A 357 19.87 -11.14 7.46
C VAL A 357 19.72 -11.87 8.79
N THR A 358 19.27 -11.17 9.82
CA THR A 358 19.04 -11.75 11.16
C THR A 358 17.56 -12.04 11.42
N SER A 359 16.67 -11.26 10.81
CA SER A 359 15.22 -11.36 10.97
C SER A 359 14.66 -12.70 10.53
N LEU A 360 13.93 -13.37 11.43
CA LEU A 360 13.32 -14.68 11.17
C LEU A 360 12.25 -14.57 10.08
N VAL A 361 11.44 -13.52 10.10
CA VAL A 361 10.36 -13.29 9.12
C VAL A 361 10.92 -13.16 7.71
N VAL A 362 12.01 -12.40 7.54
CA VAL A 362 12.68 -12.24 6.24
C VAL A 362 13.29 -13.56 5.76
N LYS A 363 13.88 -14.35 6.66
CA LYS A 363 14.42 -15.69 6.33
C LYS A 363 13.33 -16.67 5.91
N GLU A 364 12.20 -16.70 6.62
CA GLU A 364 11.04 -17.53 6.26
C GLU A 364 10.50 -17.15 4.88
N CYS A 365 10.33 -15.85 4.61
CA CYS A 365 9.88 -15.36 3.32
C CYS A 365 10.85 -15.74 2.18
N LEU A 366 12.16 -15.61 2.42
CA LEU A 366 13.17 -16.01 1.45
C LEU A 366 13.15 -17.52 1.18
N ALA A 367 12.96 -18.34 2.21
CA ALA A 367 12.87 -19.79 2.07
C ALA A 367 11.64 -20.20 1.24
N GLU A 368 10.48 -19.60 1.49
CA GLU A 368 9.29 -19.81 0.65
C GLU A 368 9.52 -19.38 -0.81
N LEU A 369 10.19 -18.24 -1.02
CA LEU A 369 10.53 -17.79 -2.36
C LEU A 369 11.47 -18.76 -3.09
N GLN A 370 12.46 -19.32 -2.40
CA GLN A 370 13.35 -20.32 -2.99
C GLN A 370 12.58 -21.59 -3.42
N LEU A 371 11.55 -22.00 -2.67
CA LEU A 371 10.65 -23.09 -3.07
C LEU A 371 9.80 -22.74 -4.30
N ILE A 372 9.39 -21.48 -4.45
CA ILE A 372 8.68 -21.00 -5.64
C ILE A 372 9.60 -21.02 -6.87
N LEU A 373 10.90 -20.76 -6.68
CA LEU A 373 11.90 -20.63 -7.75
C LEU A 373 12.52 -21.96 -8.20
N SER A 374 12.52 -22.98 -7.35
CA SER A 374 12.74 -24.38 -7.78
C SER A 374 11.68 -24.84 -8.77
#